data_AF-A0A498C8Z4-F1
#
_entry.id   AF-A0A498C8Z4-F1
#
_cell.length_a   1.000
_cell.length_b   1.000
_cell.length_c   1.000
_cell.angle_alpha   90.00
_cell.angle_beta   90.00
_cell.angle_gamma   90.00
#
_symmetry.space_group_name_H-M   'P 1'
#
loop_
_entity.id
_entity.type
_entity.pdbx_description
1 polymer ?
#
loop_
_entity_poly.entity_id
_entity_poly.type
_entity_poly.pdbx_seq_one_letter_code
_entity_poly.pdbx_strand_id
1 'polypeptide(L)'
;MDINKLVNEYRAEWLGALKGLNWPDRLQLLDEIHARLYKEVGNEGTFREVSPELVAALIRGLGQPAVNGAAQAHIYANSGDARHRQAAEKWLAEQPLGDFADVKSAHQNDTPAYWVDRRRNRRVRQGYKVSVWARGQHTECAMLDLSRGGAGLEPKAGLKPGDRVSVRIPGYGMKLAAVVRTRLDRAGLAFESQLPWEPRVTQLPREHAQ
;
A
#
# COMPACT_ATOMS: atom_id res chain seq x y z
N MET A 1 -24.75 -9.33 4.39
CA MET A 1 -24.36 -8.19 5.25
C MET A 1 -24.61 -6.92 4.45
N ASP A 2 -25.23 -5.90 5.05
CA ASP A 2 -25.45 -4.62 4.37
C ASP A 2 -24.18 -3.77 4.48
N ILE A 3 -23.48 -3.60 3.36
CA ILE A 3 -22.23 -2.84 3.25
C ILE A 3 -22.44 -1.39 3.67
N ASN A 4 -23.54 -0.75 3.25
CA ASN A 4 -23.81 0.64 3.53
C ASN A 4 -24.06 0.86 5.02
N LYS A 5 -24.79 -0.06 5.64
CA LYS A 5 -25.02 -0.03 7.09
C LYS A 5 -23.69 -0.12 7.85
N LEU A 6 -22.86 -1.11 7.53
CA LEU A 6 -21.57 -1.31 8.21
C LEU A 6 -20.61 -0.13 8.02
N VAL A 7 -20.52 0.42 6.80
CA VAL A 7 -19.72 1.62 6.51
C VAL A 7 -20.18 2.81 7.36
N ASN A 8 -21.49 3.00 7.50
CA ASN A 8 -22.03 4.09 8.31
C ASN A 8 -21.79 3.91 9.81
N GLU A 9 -21.90 2.67 10.32
CA GLU A 9 -21.60 2.34 11.72
C GLU A 9 -20.13 2.63 12.04
N TYR A 10 -19.20 2.10 11.24
CA TYR A 10 -17.76 2.36 11.41
C TYR A 10 -17.41 3.83 11.27
N ARG A 11 -18.00 4.53 10.29
CA ARG A 11 -17.81 5.98 10.15
C ARG A 11 -18.27 6.72 11.39
N ALA A 12 -19.45 6.40 11.91
CA ALA A 12 -20.01 7.06 13.09
C ALA A 12 -19.13 6.82 14.33
N GLU A 13 -18.62 5.60 14.51
CA GLU A 13 -17.72 5.24 15.60
C GLU A 13 -16.38 6.00 15.52
N TRP A 14 -15.74 6.03 14.36
CA TRP A 14 -14.33 6.43 14.24
C TRP A 14 -14.08 7.86 13.78
N LEU A 15 -15.06 8.52 13.14
CA LEU A 15 -14.85 9.85 12.58
C LEU A 15 -14.46 10.88 13.65
N GLY A 16 -15.03 10.77 14.86
CA GLY A 16 -14.69 11.65 15.98
C GLY A 16 -13.21 11.56 16.36
N ALA A 17 -12.68 10.35 16.49
CA ALA A 17 -11.28 10.12 16.83
C ALA A 17 -10.32 10.64 15.74
N LEU A 18 -10.67 10.49 14.46
CA LEU A 18 -9.82 10.91 13.34
C LEU A 18 -9.71 12.43 13.19
N LYS A 19 -10.73 13.21 13.57
CA LYS A 19 -10.76 14.67 13.37
C LYS A 19 -9.60 15.40 14.05
N GLY A 20 -9.22 14.98 15.26
CA GLY A 20 -8.15 15.61 16.05
C GLY A 20 -6.73 15.21 15.66
N LEU A 21 -6.58 14.21 14.79
CA LEU A 21 -5.28 13.65 14.42
C LEU A 21 -4.69 14.33 13.18
N ASN A 22 -3.35 14.35 13.09
CA ASN A 22 -2.64 14.67 11.85
C ASN A 22 -2.71 13.49 10.87
N TRP A 23 -2.25 13.67 9.62
CA TRP A 23 -2.36 12.62 8.60
C TRP A 23 -1.57 11.33 8.88
N PRO A 24 -0.30 11.38 9.33
CA PRO A 24 0.40 10.19 9.80
C PRO A 24 -0.36 9.39 10.86
N ASP A 25 -0.87 10.07 11.90
CA ASP A 25 -1.60 9.42 12.99
C ASP A 25 -2.95 8.86 12.51
N ARG A 26 -3.62 9.56 11.57
CA ARG A 26 -4.83 9.04 10.91
C ARG A 26 -4.54 7.77 10.12
N LEU A 27 -3.40 7.68 9.44
CA LEU A 27 -3.03 6.49 8.68
C LEU A 27 -2.79 5.30 9.62
N GLN A 28 -2.08 5.51 10.72
CA GLN A 28 -1.87 4.47 11.72
C GLN A 28 -3.19 3.99 12.33
N LEU A 29 -4.07 4.91 12.75
CA LEU A 29 -5.39 4.54 13.27
C LEU A 29 -6.25 3.83 12.21
N LEU A 30 -6.14 4.22 10.93
CA LEU A 30 -6.87 3.56 9.85
C LEU A 30 -6.39 2.10 9.64
N ASP A 31 -5.10 1.81 9.83
CA ASP A 31 -4.60 0.43 9.79
C ASP A 31 -5.21 -0.42 10.93
N GLU A 32 -5.40 0.15 12.12
CA GLU A 32 -6.08 -0.52 13.24
C GLU A 32 -7.58 -0.73 12.95
N ILE A 33 -8.26 0.28 12.40
CA ILE A 33 -9.66 0.20 11.98
C ILE A 33 -9.82 -0.91 10.92
N HIS A 34 -8.93 -0.98 9.93
CA HIS A 34 -8.94 -2.02 8.91
C HIS A 34 -8.70 -3.40 9.50
N ALA A 35 -7.77 -3.54 10.46
CA ALA A 35 -7.54 -4.83 11.12
C ALA A 35 -8.79 -5.30 11.90
N ARG A 36 -9.50 -4.38 12.57
CA ARG A 36 -10.77 -4.68 13.25
C ARG A 36 -11.88 -5.03 12.25
N LEU A 37 -12.04 -4.22 11.20
CA LEU A 37 -13.02 -4.46 10.15
C LEU A 37 -12.82 -5.82 9.51
N TYR A 38 -11.58 -6.20 9.20
CA TYR A 38 -11.27 -7.51 8.62
C TYR A 38 -11.67 -8.67 9.54
N LYS A 39 -11.42 -8.54 10.85
CA LYS A 39 -11.84 -9.54 11.84
C LYS A 39 -13.36 -9.66 11.90
N GLU A 40 -14.08 -8.55 11.79
CA GLU A 40 -15.55 -8.53 11.86
C GLU A 40 -16.22 -9.12 10.62
N VAL A 41 -15.78 -8.72 9.42
CA VAL A 41 -16.37 -9.24 8.16
C VAL A 41 -15.93 -10.68 7.85
N GLY A 42 -14.80 -11.12 8.41
CA GLY A 42 -14.35 -12.51 8.40
C GLY A 42 -13.92 -13.07 7.04
N ASN A 43 -13.98 -12.27 5.96
CA ASN A 43 -13.59 -12.73 4.62
C ASN A 43 -13.03 -11.59 3.74
N GLU A 44 -12.09 -11.97 2.87
CA GLU A 44 -11.35 -11.07 1.97
C GLU A 44 -12.24 -10.34 0.97
N GLY A 45 -13.20 -11.03 0.34
CA GLY A 45 -14.06 -10.44 -0.68
C GLY A 45 -14.88 -9.28 -0.11
N THR A 46 -15.53 -9.52 1.03
CA THR A 46 -16.34 -8.49 1.69
C THR A 46 -15.48 -7.36 2.22
N PHE A 47 -14.28 -7.64 2.76
CA PHE A 47 -13.37 -6.57 3.16
C PHE A 47 -12.98 -5.67 1.99
N ARG A 48 -12.66 -6.26 0.82
CA ARG A 48 -12.29 -5.50 -0.39
C ARG A 48 -13.42 -4.60 -0.89
N GLU A 49 -14.66 -4.96 -0.63
CA GLU A 49 -15.83 -4.14 -0.96
C GLU A 49 -16.05 -3.04 0.09
N VAL A 50 -15.97 -3.37 1.39
CA VAL A 50 -16.30 -2.44 2.48
C VAL A 50 -15.20 -1.42 2.75
N SER A 51 -13.93 -1.82 2.75
CA SER A 51 -12.81 -0.96 3.16
C SER A 51 -12.69 0.30 2.29
N PRO A 52 -12.72 0.24 0.95
CA PRO A 52 -12.66 1.45 0.12
C PRO A 52 -13.83 2.40 0.38
N GLU A 53 -15.04 1.87 0.55
CA GLU A 53 -16.24 2.68 0.85
C GLU A 53 -16.16 3.34 2.22
N LEU A 54 -15.65 2.63 3.23
CA LEU A 54 -15.35 3.20 4.54
C LEU A 54 -14.34 4.35 4.43
N VAL A 55 -13.22 4.14 3.73
CA VAL A 55 -12.21 5.18 3.52
C VAL A 55 -12.81 6.41 2.82
N ALA A 56 -13.63 6.21 1.78
CA ALA A 56 -14.31 7.29 1.09
C ALA A 56 -15.25 8.06 2.04
N ALA A 57 -16.02 7.35 2.86
CA ALA A 57 -16.95 7.95 3.81
C ALA A 57 -16.24 8.72 4.93
N LEU A 58 -15.08 8.24 5.39
CA LEU A 58 -14.23 8.94 6.35
C LEU A 58 -13.62 10.21 5.76
N ILE A 59 -13.07 10.17 4.54
CA ILE A 59 -12.54 11.37 3.85
C ILE A 59 -13.63 12.43 3.69
N ARG A 60 -14.85 12.03 3.28
CA ARG A 60 -16.01 12.94 3.21
C ARG A 60 -16.32 13.56 4.57
N GLY A 61 -16.30 12.77 5.64
CA GLY A 61 -16.51 13.24 7.01
C GLY A 61 -15.42 14.18 7.54
N LEU A 62 -14.20 14.08 7.01
CA LEU A 62 -13.06 14.95 7.32
C LEU A 62 -13.04 16.24 6.47
N GLY A 63 -14.03 16.44 5.58
CA GLY A 63 -14.16 17.65 4.77
C GLY A 63 -13.39 17.63 3.44
N GLN A 64 -12.85 16.49 3.03
CA GLN A 64 -12.16 16.31 1.74
C GLN A 64 -11.05 17.35 1.43
N PRO A 65 -10.14 17.65 2.37
CA PRO A 65 -9.06 18.61 2.12
C PRO A 65 -8.17 18.18 0.93
N ALA A 66 -7.53 19.14 0.27
CA ALA A 66 -6.56 18.85 -0.78
C ALA A 66 -5.41 17.97 -0.23
N VAL A 67 -4.90 17.06 -1.07
CA VAL A 67 -3.78 16.18 -0.70
C VAL A 67 -2.51 17.01 -0.56
N ASN A 68 -1.87 16.97 0.60
CA ASN A 68 -0.65 17.74 0.87
C ASN A 68 0.48 16.93 1.55
N GLY A 69 0.31 15.62 1.72
CA GLY A 69 1.29 14.76 2.37
C GLY A 69 1.15 13.29 2.01
N ALA A 70 2.23 12.51 2.21
CA ALA A 70 2.30 11.12 1.78
C ALA A 70 1.28 10.22 2.50
N ALA A 71 1.09 10.42 3.81
CA ALA A 71 0.10 9.67 4.57
C ALA A 71 -1.34 9.96 4.07
N GLN A 72 -1.64 11.22 3.77
CA GLN A 72 -2.94 11.60 3.20
C GLN A 72 -3.13 10.99 1.80
N ALA A 73 -2.11 11.07 0.95
CA ALA A 73 -2.14 10.48 -0.38
C ALA A 73 -2.38 8.96 -0.31
N HIS A 74 -1.75 8.27 0.63
CA HIS A 74 -1.98 6.84 0.87
C HIS A 74 -3.44 6.54 1.25
N ILE A 75 -4.01 7.32 2.16
CA ILE A 75 -5.43 7.17 2.55
C ILE A 75 -6.32 7.41 1.32
N TYR A 76 -6.11 8.50 0.59
CA TYR A 76 -6.90 8.86 -0.59
C TYR A 76 -6.79 7.83 -1.72
N ALA A 77 -5.61 7.24 -1.91
CA ALA A 77 -5.37 6.22 -2.93
C ALA A 77 -6.14 4.91 -2.68
N ASN A 78 -6.55 4.65 -1.44
CA ASN A 78 -7.32 3.47 -1.03
C ASN A 78 -8.83 3.75 -0.88
N SER A 79 -9.28 4.94 -1.27
CA SER A 79 -10.70 5.32 -1.29
C SER A 79 -11.49 4.62 -2.41
N GLY A 80 -12.75 4.28 -2.14
CA GLY A 80 -13.75 3.84 -3.13
C GLY A 80 -14.15 4.93 -4.12
N ASP A 81 -14.04 6.21 -3.74
CA ASP A 81 -14.25 7.36 -4.62
C ASP A 81 -13.08 7.57 -5.60
N ALA A 82 -13.37 7.60 -6.90
CA ALA A 82 -12.39 7.79 -7.97
C ALA A 82 -11.67 9.15 -7.91
N ARG A 83 -12.35 10.22 -7.48
CA ARG A 83 -11.76 11.56 -7.38
C ARG A 83 -10.68 11.61 -6.31
N HIS A 84 -10.90 10.94 -5.17
CA HIS A 84 -9.87 10.81 -4.14
C HIS A 84 -8.64 10.09 -4.66
N ARG A 85 -8.83 8.98 -5.40
CA ARG A 85 -7.70 8.22 -5.98
C ARG A 85 -6.91 9.05 -6.99
N GLN A 86 -7.59 9.78 -7.87
CA GLN A 86 -6.96 10.68 -8.84
C GLN A 86 -6.18 11.81 -8.13
N ALA A 87 -6.72 12.39 -7.06
CA ALA A 87 -6.03 13.41 -6.29
C ALA A 87 -4.74 12.87 -5.64
N ALA A 88 -4.78 11.64 -5.11
CA ALA A 88 -3.59 10.98 -4.57
C ALA A 88 -2.55 10.69 -5.66
N GLU A 89 -2.96 10.13 -6.79
CA GLU A 89 -2.08 9.85 -7.93
C GLU A 89 -1.40 11.10 -8.44
N LYS A 90 -2.17 12.18 -8.63
CA LYS A 90 -1.64 13.47 -9.06
C LYS A 90 -0.59 13.98 -8.07
N TRP A 91 -0.92 14.00 -6.77
CA TRP A 91 0.02 14.44 -5.75
C TRP A 91 1.29 13.61 -5.73
N LEU A 92 1.18 12.27 -5.83
CA LEU A 92 2.32 11.34 -5.85
C LEU A 92 3.20 11.49 -7.08
N ALA A 93 2.61 11.78 -8.25
CA ALA A 93 3.35 12.07 -9.47
C ALA A 93 4.12 13.39 -9.39
N GLU A 94 3.59 14.38 -8.67
CA GLU A 94 4.22 15.69 -8.48
C GLU A 94 5.29 15.68 -7.37
N GLN A 95 5.29 14.68 -6.48
CA GLN A 95 6.28 14.61 -5.41
C GLN A 95 7.62 14.06 -5.91
N PRO A 96 8.73 14.76 -5.62
CA PRO A 96 10.00 14.09 -5.49
C PRO A 96 9.88 13.24 -4.22
N LEU A 97 9.46 11.97 -4.35
CA LEU A 97 9.70 10.97 -3.30
C LEU A 97 11.22 10.92 -3.14
N GLY A 98 11.71 11.73 -2.21
CA GLY A 98 13.12 12.12 -2.15
C GLY A 98 14.04 10.96 -1.80
N ASP A 99 15.33 11.18 -2.07
CA ASP A 99 16.42 10.38 -1.53
C ASP A 99 16.42 10.54 0.01
N PHE A 100 15.76 9.65 0.76
CA PHE A 100 16.01 9.55 2.20
C PHE A 100 17.32 8.78 2.42
N ALA A 101 18.44 9.42 2.10
CA ALA A 101 19.77 8.93 2.42
C ALA A 101 20.08 8.98 3.95
N ASP A 102 19.19 9.54 4.78
CA ASP A 102 19.56 9.90 6.17
C ASP A 102 18.57 9.51 7.28
N VAL A 103 17.62 8.60 7.02
CA VAL A 103 17.10 7.81 8.15
C VAL A 103 18.13 6.70 8.35
N LYS A 104 19.07 6.93 9.28
CA LYS A 104 19.97 5.89 9.80
C LYS A 104 19.15 4.66 10.13
N SER A 105 19.08 3.74 9.17
CA SER A 105 18.67 2.38 9.44
C SER A 105 19.70 1.87 10.43
N ALA A 106 19.29 1.69 11.68
CA ALA A 106 20.11 1.16 12.77
C ALA A 106 20.53 -0.32 12.53
N HIS A 107 20.66 -0.74 11.27
CA HIS A 107 20.99 -2.10 10.83
C HIS A 107 22.05 -2.09 9.71
N GLN A 108 22.96 -1.12 9.71
CA GLN A 108 24.31 -1.40 9.21
C GLN A 108 25.04 -2.22 10.27
N ASN A 109 24.91 -3.54 10.18
CA ASN A 109 25.98 -4.42 10.61
C ASN A 109 26.36 -5.27 9.41
N ASP A 110 27.58 -5.03 8.93
CA ASP A 110 28.35 -5.90 8.07
C ASP A 110 28.29 -7.34 8.59
N THR A 111 27.71 -8.23 7.82
CA THR A 111 28.06 -9.65 7.87
C THR A 111 27.79 -10.30 6.51
N PRO A 112 28.79 -10.91 5.85
CA PRO A 112 28.58 -11.63 4.61
C PRO A 112 27.86 -12.96 4.89
N ALA A 113 26.54 -13.00 4.70
CA ALA A 113 25.72 -14.18 4.99
C ALA A 113 25.29 -14.89 3.70
N TYR A 114 26.08 -15.88 3.30
CA TYR A 114 25.61 -16.99 2.49
C TYR A 114 24.47 -17.73 3.23
N TRP A 115 23.34 -17.93 2.55
CA TRP A 115 22.29 -18.95 2.78
C TRP A 115 21.62 -19.10 4.16
N VAL A 116 21.10 -18.02 4.77
CA VAL A 116 19.94 -18.17 5.69
C VAL A 116 18.81 -17.26 5.23
N ASP A 117 17.68 -17.86 4.85
CA ASP A 117 16.48 -17.11 4.51
C ASP A 117 15.89 -16.46 5.77
N ARG A 118 16.26 -15.20 6.05
CA ARG A 118 15.75 -14.41 7.19
C ARG A 118 14.31 -13.89 6.98
N ARG A 119 13.59 -14.38 5.96
CA ARG A 119 12.22 -13.96 5.66
C ARG A 119 11.27 -14.45 6.75
N ARG A 120 10.60 -13.51 7.42
CA ARG A 120 9.57 -13.81 8.42
C ARG A 120 8.22 -14.18 7.81
N ASN A 121 7.99 -13.85 6.54
CA ASN A 121 6.72 -14.08 5.84
C ASN A 121 6.93 -14.89 4.57
N ARG A 122 6.00 -15.81 4.29
CA ARG A 122 5.97 -16.59 3.04
C ARG A 122 5.87 -15.63 1.85
N ARG A 123 6.70 -15.85 0.83
CA ARG A 123 6.62 -15.15 -0.46
C ARG A 123 5.92 -16.03 -1.47
N VAL A 124 4.93 -15.48 -2.15
CA VAL A 124 4.20 -16.15 -3.21
C VAL A 124 4.59 -15.52 -4.53
N ARG A 125 5.02 -16.33 -5.50
CA ARG A 125 5.36 -15.84 -6.83
C ARG A 125 4.14 -15.20 -7.48
N GLN A 126 4.37 -14.08 -8.14
CA GLN A 126 3.39 -13.33 -8.90
C GLN A 126 3.92 -13.14 -10.33
N GLY A 127 3.05 -12.67 -11.23
CA GLY A 127 3.43 -12.35 -12.61
C GLY A 127 2.58 -11.22 -13.23
N TYR A 128 1.77 -10.54 -12.42
CA TYR A 128 0.96 -9.42 -12.88
C TYR A 128 1.75 -8.12 -12.88
N LYS A 129 1.31 -7.17 -13.71
CA LYS A 129 1.84 -5.81 -13.70
C LYS A 129 1.34 -5.02 -12.50
N VAL A 130 2.19 -4.14 -11.99
CA VAL A 130 1.89 -3.15 -10.96
C VAL A 130 2.38 -1.78 -11.40
N SER A 131 1.66 -0.76 -10.96
CA SER A 131 2.10 0.63 -11.09
C SER A 131 2.93 1.02 -9.88
N VAL A 132 4.09 1.62 -10.11
CA VAL A 132 5.01 2.13 -9.11
C VAL A 132 5.21 3.62 -9.33
N TRP A 133 5.12 4.40 -8.25
CA TRP A 133 5.45 5.82 -8.24
C TRP A 133 6.66 6.05 -7.35
N ALA A 134 7.71 6.64 -7.91
CA ALA A 134 8.97 6.92 -7.24
C ALA A 134 9.63 8.15 -7.87
N ARG A 135 10.16 9.08 -7.06
CA ARG A 135 10.85 10.30 -7.52
C ARG A 135 10.08 11.08 -8.60
N GLY A 136 8.75 11.18 -8.47
CA GLY A 136 7.86 11.85 -9.44
C GLY A 136 7.67 11.10 -10.76
N GLN A 137 8.23 9.90 -10.90
CA GLN A 137 8.06 9.04 -12.07
C GLN A 137 7.07 7.92 -11.78
N HIS A 138 6.21 7.66 -12.77
CA HIS A 138 5.33 6.51 -12.80
C HIS A 138 5.90 5.46 -13.75
N THR A 139 6.04 4.24 -13.26
CA THR A 139 6.55 3.11 -14.05
C THR A 139 5.70 1.86 -13.84
N GLU A 140 5.45 1.12 -14.91
CA GLU A 140 4.92 -0.24 -14.81
C GLU A 140 6.04 -1.25 -14.55
N CYS A 141 5.85 -2.11 -13.54
CA CYS A 141 6.75 -3.21 -13.21
C CYS A 141 5.96 -4.53 -13.15
N ALA A 142 6.60 -5.65 -13.44
CA ALA A 142 6.09 -6.97 -13.08
C ALA A 142 6.34 -7.24 -11.59
N MET A 143 5.30 -7.69 -10.88
CA MET A 143 5.43 -8.23 -9.53
C MET A 143 5.97 -9.66 -9.62
N LEU A 144 7.18 -9.91 -9.12
CA LEU A 144 7.83 -11.22 -9.13
C LEU A 144 7.37 -12.10 -7.97
N ASP A 145 7.29 -11.50 -6.79
CA ASP A 145 6.85 -12.16 -5.56
C ASP A 145 6.19 -11.16 -4.63
N LEU A 146 5.27 -11.66 -3.81
CA LEU A 146 4.53 -10.89 -2.81
C LEU A 146 4.47 -11.66 -1.50
N SER A 147 4.72 -10.96 -0.40
CA SER A 147 4.50 -11.41 0.98
C SER A 147 3.72 -10.36 1.73
N ARG A 148 3.27 -10.67 2.95
CA ARG A 148 2.63 -9.65 3.81
C ARG A 148 3.51 -8.44 4.10
N GLY A 149 4.84 -8.59 4.12
CA GLY A 149 5.76 -7.52 4.51
C GLY A 149 6.52 -6.87 3.34
N GLY A 150 6.30 -7.31 2.10
CA GLY A 150 7.07 -6.78 0.99
C GLY A 150 6.92 -7.57 -0.30
N ALA A 151 7.62 -7.09 -1.32
CA ALA A 151 7.50 -7.57 -2.70
C ALA A 151 8.85 -7.64 -3.41
N GLY A 152 8.89 -8.35 -4.53
CA GLY A 152 9.94 -8.26 -5.54
C GLY A 152 9.38 -7.72 -6.84
N LEU A 153 10.08 -6.77 -7.47
CA LEU A 153 9.67 -6.15 -8.74
C LEU A 153 10.76 -6.27 -9.80
N GLU A 154 10.34 -6.31 -11.08
CA GLU A 154 11.21 -6.27 -12.26
C GLU A 154 10.47 -5.56 -13.43
N PRO A 155 11.12 -4.68 -14.21
CA PRO A 155 12.48 -4.19 -14.02
C PRO A 155 12.57 -3.26 -12.80
N LYS A 156 13.78 -3.07 -12.26
CA LYS A 156 14.01 -2.13 -11.14
C LYS A 156 13.68 -0.68 -11.50
N ALA A 157 13.44 -0.35 -12.77
CA ALA A 157 12.92 0.95 -13.21
C ALA A 157 13.67 2.17 -12.63
N GLY A 158 15.01 2.11 -12.54
CA GLY A 158 15.81 3.19 -11.97
C GLY A 158 15.78 3.31 -10.44
N LEU A 159 14.99 2.51 -9.74
CA LEU A 159 14.92 2.47 -8.28
C LEU A 159 16.28 2.18 -7.65
N LYS A 160 16.55 2.83 -6.51
CA LYS A 160 17.75 2.65 -5.69
C LYS A 160 17.38 2.24 -4.28
N PRO A 161 18.24 1.48 -3.56
CA PRO A 161 18.03 1.23 -2.14
C PRO A 161 17.86 2.54 -1.36
N GLY A 162 16.90 2.58 -0.45
CA GLY A 162 16.51 3.77 0.30
C GLY A 162 15.34 4.56 -0.31
N ASP A 163 15.01 4.34 -1.58
CA ASP A 163 13.87 4.99 -2.22
C ASP A 163 12.56 4.64 -1.51
N ARG A 164 11.74 5.65 -1.22
CA ARG A 164 10.34 5.46 -0.87
C ARG A 164 9.50 5.45 -2.13
N VAL A 165 8.62 4.46 -2.23
CA VAL A 165 7.77 4.24 -3.40
C VAL A 165 6.34 4.02 -2.96
N SER A 166 5.41 4.41 -3.83
CA SER A 166 4.02 3.92 -3.76
C SER A 166 3.83 2.84 -4.81
N VAL A 167 3.26 1.70 -4.44
CA VAL A 167 2.97 0.60 -5.37
C VAL A 167 1.49 0.25 -5.31
N ARG A 168 0.81 0.22 -6.47
CA ARG A 168 -0.56 -0.25 -6.56
C ARG A 168 -0.56 -1.75 -6.85
N ILE A 169 -1.12 -2.52 -5.91
CA ILE A 169 -1.16 -3.97 -5.96
C ILE A 169 -2.61 -4.42 -6.17
N PRO A 170 -2.93 -5.13 -7.26
CA PRO A 170 -4.26 -5.67 -7.51
C PRO A 170 -4.81 -6.43 -6.31
N GLY A 171 -6.00 -6.03 -5.85
CA GLY A 171 -6.66 -6.64 -4.69
C GLY A 171 -6.17 -6.18 -3.31
N TYR A 172 -5.07 -5.42 -3.21
CA TYR A 172 -4.55 -4.90 -1.94
C TYR A 172 -4.49 -3.37 -1.88
N GLY A 173 -4.87 -2.69 -2.97
CA GLY A 173 -4.85 -1.24 -3.06
C GLY A 173 -3.44 -0.67 -3.22
N MET A 174 -3.23 0.57 -2.76
CA MET A 174 -1.93 1.23 -2.81
C MET A 174 -1.15 1.00 -1.52
N LYS A 175 0.13 0.65 -1.64
CA LYS A 175 1.05 0.43 -0.52
C LYS A 175 2.25 1.37 -0.58
N LEU A 176 2.58 1.99 0.55
CA LEU A 176 3.86 2.67 0.74
C LEU A 176 4.92 1.62 1.05
N ALA A 177 6.08 1.77 0.44
CA ALA A 177 7.18 0.84 0.60
C ALA A 177 8.53 1.55 0.52
N ALA A 178 9.54 0.95 1.15
CA ALA A 178 10.94 1.31 0.93
C ALA A 178 11.61 0.26 0.03
N VAL A 179 12.47 0.71 -0.88
CA VAL A 179 13.37 -0.17 -1.63
C VAL A 179 14.49 -0.59 -0.69
N VAL A 180 14.46 -1.83 -0.23
CA VAL A 180 15.44 -2.36 0.74
C VAL A 180 16.65 -3.02 0.09
N ARG A 181 16.52 -3.37 -1.20
CA ARG A 181 17.62 -3.94 -1.99
C ARG A 181 17.36 -3.75 -3.47
N THR A 182 18.44 -3.69 -4.23
CA THR A 182 18.41 -3.81 -5.68
C THR A 182 19.41 -4.86 -6.14
N ARG A 183 19.07 -5.62 -7.18
CA ARG A 183 19.98 -6.45 -7.97
C ARG A 183 19.79 -6.06 -9.44
N LEU A 184 20.74 -6.40 -10.32
CA LEU A 184 20.78 -6.06 -11.76
C LEU A 184 19.46 -5.50 -12.34
N ASP A 185 18.39 -6.31 -12.44
CA ASP A 185 17.07 -5.89 -12.94
C ASP A 185 15.95 -5.91 -11.88
N ARG A 186 16.22 -6.17 -10.60
CA ARG A 186 15.19 -6.36 -9.56
C ARG A 186 15.27 -5.35 -8.43
N ALA A 187 14.12 -4.95 -7.93
CA ALA A 187 13.99 -4.23 -6.67
C ALA A 187 13.26 -5.11 -5.64
N GLY A 188 13.77 -5.13 -4.41
CA GLY A 188 13.05 -5.67 -3.26
C GLY A 188 12.42 -4.55 -2.48
N LEU A 189 11.11 -4.64 -2.25
CA LEU A 189 10.35 -3.69 -1.46
C LEU A 189 10.05 -4.25 -0.08
N ALA A 190 10.09 -3.40 0.95
CA ALA A 190 9.49 -3.63 2.26
C ALA A 190 8.33 -2.65 2.46
N PHE A 191 7.16 -3.17 2.81
CA PHE A 191 5.97 -2.33 3.03
C PHE A 191 6.05 -1.63 4.38
N GLU A 192 5.57 -0.39 4.45
CA GLU A 192 5.50 0.35 5.71
C GLU A 192 4.44 -0.25 6.66
N SER A 193 3.36 -0.78 6.09
CA SER A 193 2.37 -1.58 6.82
C SER A 193 2.15 -2.93 6.13
N GLN A 194 1.86 -3.97 6.92
CA GLN A 194 1.66 -5.31 6.39
C GLN A 194 0.39 -5.38 5.53
N LEU A 195 0.37 -6.33 4.60
CA LEU A 195 -0.87 -6.69 3.93
C LEU A 195 -1.86 -7.28 4.94
N PRO A 196 -3.15 -6.94 4.79
CA PRO A 196 -4.21 -7.40 5.71
C PRO A 196 -4.38 -8.92 5.73
N TRP A 197 -4.03 -9.63 4.64
CA TRP A 197 -4.04 -11.09 4.56
C TRP A 197 -2.87 -11.63 3.73
N GLU A 198 -2.69 -12.95 3.78
CA GLU A 198 -1.64 -13.66 3.04
C GLU A 198 -1.85 -13.61 1.53
N PRO A 199 -0.81 -13.25 0.75
CA PRO A 199 -0.84 -13.37 -0.70
C PRO A 199 -1.17 -14.78 -1.16
N ARG A 200 -2.04 -14.88 -2.16
CA ARG A 200 -2.34 -16.13 -2.86
C ARG A 200 -1.67 -16.12 -4.22
N VAL A 201 -1.43 -17.30 -4.78
CA VAL A 201 -0.96 -17.43 -6.17
C VAL A 201 -2.08 -16.88 -7.03
N THR A 202 -1.78 -15.83 -7.78
CA THR A 202 -2.75 -15.29 -8.72
C THR A 202 -2.86 -16.31 -9.86
N GLN A 203 -3.98 -17.02 -9.95
CA GLN A 203 -4.40 -17.56 -11.25
C GLN A 203 -4.73 -16.32 -12.07
N LEU A 204 -3.78 -15.84 -12.89
CA LEU A 204 -4.08 -14.80 -13.87
C LEU A 204 -5.39 -15.22 -14.55
N PRO A 205 -6.44 -14.37 -14.61
CA PRO A 205 -7.50 -14.61 -15.56
C PRO A 205 -6.79 -14.85 -16.89
N ARG A 206 -7.02 -16.00 -17.52
CA ARG A 206 -6.64 -16.18 -18.91
C ARG A 206 -7.38 -15.05 -19.62
N GLU A 207 -6.66 -13.99 -20.00
CA GLU A 207 -7.20 -13.00 -20.90
C GLU A 207 -7.82 -13.78 -22.05
N HIS A 208 -9.09 -13.49 -22.33
CA HIS A 208 -9.77 -14.02 -23.49
C HIS A 208 -8.87 -13.78 -24.69
N ALA A 209 -8.24 -14.85 -25.18
CA ALA A 209 -7.68 -14.88 -26.52
C ALA A 209 -8.86 -14.56 -27.44
N GLN A 210 -8.83 -13.35 -27.99
CA GLN A 210 -9.61 -13.00 -29.16
C GLN A 210 -9.14 -13.86 -30.33
#